data_AF-A0A1I4GHR7-F1
#
_entry.id   AF-A0A1I4GHR7-F1
#
_cell.length_a   1.000
_cell.length_b   1.000
_cell.length_c   1.000
_cell.angle_alpha   90.00
_cell.angle_beta   90.00
_cell.angle_gamma   90.00
#
_symmetry.space_group_name_H-M   'P 1'
#
loop_
_entity.id
_entity.type
_entity.pdbx_description
1 polymer ?
#
loop_
_entity_poly.entity_id
_entity_poly.type
_entity_poly.pdbx_seq_one_letter_code
_entity_poly.pdbx_strand_id
1 'polypeptide(L)'
;MGISTQLRQTLVGTTVVGAFFGALCALGSFAFYSEYGPRIAGAPHDTWANVFHAIGTFFWVTVGIIGAFGLLPSAVSFALSRLSREASNSSSKRTRDKPRAA
;
A
#
# COMPACT_ATOMS: atom_id res chain seq x y z
N MET A 1 -23.17 1.73 0.89
CA MET A 1 -22.32 0.73 0.20
C MET A 1 -21.40 0.09 1.23
N GLY A 2 -21.69 -1.13 1.65
CA GLY A 2 -20.84 -1.86 2.60
C GLY A 2 -19.54 -2.27 1.93
N ILE A 3 -18.41 -1.99 2.57
CA ILE A 3 -17.11 -2.52 2.17
C ILE A 3 -17.24 -4.05 2.11
N SER A 4 -16.98 -4.66 0.95
CA SER A 4 -17.11 -6.10 0.77
C SER A 4 -16.21 -6.83 1.77
N THR A 5 -16.67 -7.95 2.31
CA THR A 5 -15.95 -8.78 3.28
C THR A 5 -14.54 -9.12 2.80
N GLN A 6 -14.39 -9.29 1.48
CA GLN A 6 -13.12 -9.52 0.80
C GLN A 6 -12.14 -8.33 0.96
N LEU A 7 -12.62 -7.08 0.81
CA LEU A 7 -11.76 -5.90 0.98
C LEU A 7 -11.34 -5.73 2.45
N ARG A 8 -12.23 -6.05 3.40
CA ARG A 8 -11.87 -6.08 4.83
C ARG A 8 -10.78 -7.12 5.11
N GLN A 9 -10.90 -8.32 4.54
CA GLN A 9 -9.95 -9.40 4.77
C GLN A 9 -8.59 -9.12 4.13
N THR A 10 -8.57 -8.53 2.93
CA THR A 10 -7.33 -8.03 2.29
C THR A 10 -6.69 -6.94 3.12
N LEU A 11 -7.47 -5.95 3.61
CA LEU A 11 -6.95 -4.88 4.45
C LEU A 11 -6.35 -5.41 5.75
N VAL A 12 -7.04 -6.35 6.42
CA VAL A 12 -6.53 -6.98 7.64
C VAL A 12 -5.24 -7.75 7.36
N GLY A 13 -5.21 -8.55 6.28
CA GLY A 13 -4.01 -9.30 5.90
C GLY A 13 -2.81 -8.40 5.61
N THR A 14 -2.99 -7.32 4.85
CA THR A 14 -1.91 -6.38 4.54
C THR A 14 -1.50 -5.54 5.73
N THR A 15 -2.41 -5.29 6.68
CA THR A 15 -2.07 -4.65 7.96
C THR A 15 -1.20 -5.55 8.82
N VAL A 16 -1.51 -6.85 8.91
CA VAL A 16 -0.68 -7.82 9.66
C VAL A 16 0.70 -7.96 9.04
N VAL A 17 0.78 -8.11 7.71
CA VAL A 17 2.06 -8.17 6.99
C VAL A 17 2.83 -6.86 7.15
N GLY A 18 2.17 -5.72 6.98
CA GLY A 18 2.77 -4.40 7.13
C GLY A 18 3.30 -4.14 8.54
N ALA A 19 2.58 -4.57 9.59
CA ALA A 19 3.04 -4.47 10.97
C ALA A 19 4.24 -5.38 11.24
N PHE A 20 4.25 -6.60 10.67
CA PHE A 20 5.35 -7.54 10.86
C PHE A 20 6.65 -7.02 10.21
N PHE A 21 6.58 -6.58 8.95
CA PHE A 21 7.71 -5.98 8.25
C PHE A 21 8.14 -4.65 8.86
N GLY A 22 7.18 -3.82 9.27
CA GLY A 22 7.47 -2.57 9.99
C GLY A 22 8.25 -2.84 11.27
N ALA A 23 7.86 -3.86 12.04
CA ALA A 23 8.56 -4.24 13.28
C ALA A 23 9.98 -4.72 12.99
N LEU A 24 10.16 -5.57 11.97
CA LEU A 24 11.49 -6.04 11.56
C LEU A 24 12.40 -4.89 11.12
N CYS A 25 11.92 -3.97 10.30
CA CYS A 25 12.69 -2.80 9.86
C CYS A 25 13.01 -1.84 11.02
N ALA A 26 12.09 -1.66 11.95
CA ALA A 26 12.31 -0.83 13.14
C ALA A 26 13.35 -1.44 14.08
N LEU A 27 13.25 -2.75 14.35
CA LEU A 27 14.24 -3.50 15.15
C LEU A 27 15.62 -3.49 14.48
N GLY A 28 15.69 -3.73 13.18
CA GLY A 28 16.94 -3.68 12.42
C GLY A 28 17.58 -2.29 12.43
N SER A 29 16.77 -1.24 12.25
CA SER A 29 17.26 0.14 12.33
C SER A 29 17.75 0.47 13.74
N PHE A 30 16.98 0.10 14.77
CA PHE A 30 17.36 0.34 16.15
C PHE A 30 18.68 -0.36 16.52
N ALA A 31 18.83 -1.64 16.17
CA ALA A 31 20.05 -2.40 16.39
C ALA A 31 21.24 -1.75 15.66
N PHE A 32 21.06 -1.41 14.38
CA PHE A 32 22.12 -0.78 13.57
C PHE A 32 22.59 0.56 14.14
N TYR A 33 21.67 1.47 14.48
CA TYR A 33 22.04 2.77 15.03
C TYR A 33 22.53 2.68 16.49
N SER A 34 22.14 1.65 17.24
CA SER A 34 22.71 1.43 18.59
C SER A 34 24.19 1.02 18.54
N GLU A 35 24.59 0.23 17.54
CA GLU A 35 25.95 -0.31 17.44
C GLU A 35 26.87 0.60 16.61
N TYR A 36 26.37 1.15 15.51
CA TYR A 36 27.16 1.94 14.55
C TYR A 36 26.85 3.44 14.60
N GLY A 37 25.75 3.87 15.23
CA GLY A 37 25.36 5.28 15.34
C GLY A 37 26.43 6.19 15.93
N PRO A 38 27.19 5.79 16.98
CA PRO A 38 28.31 6.59 17.50
C PRO A 38 29.41 6.89 16.48
N ARG A 39 29.48 6.13 15.37
CA ARG A 39 30.49 6.29 14.30
C ARG A 39 29.97 7.06 13.09
N ILE A 40 28.69 7.43 13.06
CA ILE A 40 28.05 8.12 11.94
C ILE A 40 27.83 9.58 12.34
N ALA A 41 28.48 10.50 11.62
CA ALA A 41 28.27 11.94 11.83
C ALA A 41 26.80 12.31 11.52
N GLY A 42 26.08 12.82 12.52
CA GLY A 42 24.66 13.20 12.40
C GLY A 42 23.67 12.08 12.73
N ALA A 43 24.12 10.91 13.18
CA ALA A 43 23.22 9.88 13.70
C ALA A 43 22.71 10.24 15.11
N PRO A 44 21.54 9.72 15.51
CA PRO A 44 21.00 9.98 16.84
C PRO A 44 21.90 9.32 17.89
N HIS A 45 22.69 10.11 18.61
CA HIS A 45 23.57 9.60 19.66
C HIS A 45 22.81 9.26 20.95
N ASP A 46 21.62 9.85 21.14
CA ASP A 46 20.77 9.58 22.29
C ASP A 46 19.86 8.38 22.04
N THR A 47 19.77 7.48 23.03
CA THR A 47 18.91 6.28 22.97
C THR A 47 17.46 6.62 22.62
N TRP A 48 16.94 7.73 23.14
CA TRP A 48 15.59 8.22 22.84
C TRP A 48 15.41 8.58 21.37
N ALA A 49 16.42 9.20 20.75
CA ALA A 49 16.34 9.61 19.35
C ALA A 49 16.40 8.38 18.42
N ASN A 50 17.13 7.32 18.78
CA ASN A 50 17.08 6.03 18.08
C ASN A 50 15.72 5.34 18.21
N VAL A 51 15.08 5.41 19.39
CA VAL A 51 13.72 4.88 19.60
C VAL A 51 12.72 5.61 18.71
N PHE A 52 12.75 6.95 18.68
CA PHE A 52 11.86 7.73 17.81
C PHE A 52 12.10 7.42 16.33
N HIS A 53 13.35 7.24 15.91
CA HIS A 53 13.68 6.84 14.54
C HIS A 53 13.12 5.45 14.19
N ALA A 54 13.23 4.49 15.11
CA ALA A 54 12.70 3.14 14.94
C ALA A 54 11.15 3.15 14.85
N ILE A 55 10.48 3.93 15.71
CA ILE A 55 9.02 4.12 15.66
C ILE A 55 8.60 4.76 14.33
N GLY A 56 9.33 5.77 13.87
CA GLY A 56 9.09 6.38 12.56
C GLY A 56 9.24 5.39 11.41
N THR A 57 10.30 4.57 11.46
CA THR A 57 10.57 3.54 10.45
C THR A 57 9.47 2.48 10.45
N PHE A 58 9.03 2.03 11.62
CA PHE A 58 7.89 1.13 11.77
C PHE A 58 6.66 1.71 11.05
N PHE A 59 6.30 2.95 11.40
CA PHE A 59 5.09 3.59 10.88
C PHE A 59 5.14 3.73 9.35
N TRP A 60 6.24 4.24 8.79
CA TRP A 60 6.37 4.46 7.36
C TRP A 60 6.41 3.17 6.55
N VAL A 61 7.10 2.13 7.04
CA VAL A 61 7.14 0.82 6.37
C VAL A 61 5.77 0.16 6.41
N THR A 62 5.09 0.18 7.56
CA THR A 62 3.74 -0.39 7.69
C THR A 62 2.73 0.32 6.79
N VAL A 63 2.71 1.65 6.80
CA VAL A 63 1.83 2.44 5.93
C VAL A 63 2.15 2.21 4.46
N GLY A 64 3.44 2.15 4.09
CA GLY A 64 3.89 1.87 2.74
C GLY A 64 3.40 0.51 2.23
N ILE A 65 3.49 -0.54 3.04
CA ILE A 65 3.03 -1.89 2.69
C ILE A 65 1.50 -1.93 2.55
N ILE A 66 0.76 -1.31 3.49
CA ILE A 66 -0.70 -1.25 3.42
C ILE A 66 -1.16 -0.50 2.17
N GLY A 67 -0.51 0.62 1.83
CA GLY A 67 -0.78 1.39 0.63
C GLY A 67 -0.50 0.59 -0.64
N ALA A 68 0.72 0.05 -0.76
CA ALA A 68 1.19 -0.64 -1.97
C ALA A 68 0.46 -1.97 -2.22
N PHE A 69 0.20 -2.76 -1.18
CA PHE A 69 -0.37 -4.11 -1.34
C PHE A 69 -1.84 -4.20 -0.95
N GLY A 70 -2.36 -3.31 -0.12
CA GLY A 70 -3.78 -3.28 0.25
C GLY A 70 -4.62 -2.42 -0.67
N LEU A 71 -4.20 -1.16 -0.85
CA LEU A 71 -5.00 -0.17 -1.57
C LEU A 71 -4.73 -0.16 -3.07
N LEU A 72 -3.46 -0.27 -3.49
CA LEU A 72 -3.08 -0.20 -4.91
C LEU A 72 -3.78 -1.25 -5.77
N PRO A 73 -3.82 -2.55 -5.40
CA PRO A 73 -4.48 -3.57 -6.22
C PRO A 73 -5.99 -3.31 -6.35
N SER A 74 -6.61 -2.86 -5.26
CA SER A 74 -8.03 -2.50 -5.24
C SER A 74 -8.34 -1.31 -6.16
N ALA A 75 -7.48 -0.29 -6.16
CA ALA A 75 -7.61 0.88 -7.01
C ALA A 75 -7.37 0.55 -8.49
N VAL A 76 -6.37 -0.28 -8.80
CA VAL A 76 -6.08 -0.74 -10.17
C VAL A 76 -7.22 -1.58 -10.72
N SER A 77 -7.75 -2.53 -9.95
CA SER A 77 -8.91 -3.33 -10.37
C SER A 77 -10.14 -2.45 -10.62
N PHE A 78 -10.39 -1.45 -9.77
CA PHE A 78 -11.49 -0.51 -9.96
C PHE A 78 -11.31 0.33 -11.25
N ALA A 79 -10.11 0.85 -11.50
CA ALA A 79 -9.80 1.61 -12.70
C ALA A 79 -9.98 0.77 -13.98
N LEU A 80 -9.45 -0.47 -14.00
CA LEU A 80 -9.64 -1.40 -15.11
C LEU A 80 -11.12 -1.71 -15.36
N SER A 81 -11.88 -1.93 -14.28
CA SER A 81 -13.32 -2.22 -14.34
C SER A 81 -14.10 -1.06 -14.95
N ARG A 82 -13.69 0.18 -14.66
CA ARG A 82 -14.34 1.36 -15.23
C ARG A 82 -14.02 1.52 -16.71
N LEU A 83 -12.75 1.32 -17.07
CA LEU A 83 -12.27 1.45 -18.45
C LEU A 83 -12.90 0.40 -19.38
N SER A 84 -13.04 -0.84 -18.91
CA SER A 84 -13.71 -1.91 -19.67
C SER A 84 -15.20 -1.63 -19.88
N ARG A 85 -15.86 -1.04 -18.87
CA ARG A 85 -17.28 -0.66 -18.94
C ARG A 85 -17.52 0.49 -19.92
N GLU A 86 -16.63 1.48 -19.94
CA GLU A 86 -16.64 2.58 -20.91
C GLU A 86 -16.47 2.04 -22.35
N ALA A 87 -15.49 1.17 -22.56
CA ALA A 87 -15.21 0.56 -23.86
C ALA A 87 -16.37 -0.32 -24.35
N SER A 88 -16.98 -1.10 -23.43
CA SER A 88 -18.15 -1.94 -23.73
C SER A 88 -19.37 -1.11 -24.13
N ASN A 89 -19.68 -0.04 -23.38
CA ASN A 89 -20.81 0.85 -23.69
C ASN A 89 -20.63 1.58 -25.03
N SER A 90 -19.39 1.97 -25.37
CA SER A 90 -19.07 2.59 -26.66
C SER A 90 -19.24 1.62 -27.85
N SER A 91 -18.81 0.36 -27.68
CA SER A 91 -19.02 -0.71 -28.68
C SER A 91 -20.49 -1.06 -28.91
N SER A 92 -21.29 -1.09 -27.83
CA SER A 92 -22.73 -1.35 -27.90
C SER A 92 -23.51 -0.25 -28.65
N LYS A 93 -23.15 1.03 -28.46
CA LYS A 93 -23.73 2.13 -29.26
C LYS A 93 -23.45 1.96 -30.76
N ARG A 94 -22.21 1.61 -31.11
CA ARG A 94 -21.77 1.48 -32.51
C ARG A 94 -22.46 0.34 -33.27
N THR A 95 -22.85 -0.72 -32.57
CA THR A 95 -23.61 -1.84 -33.15
C THR A 95 -25.10 -1.54 -33.24
N ARG A 96 -25.63 -0.66 -32.40
CA ARG A 96 -27.03 -0.23 -32.41
C ARG A 96 -27.35 0.79 -33.51
N ASP A 97 -26.37 1.64 -33.86
CA ASP A 97 -26.50 2.65 -34.92
C ASP A 97 -26.19 2.12 -36.33
N LYS A 98 -25.88 0.82 -36.47
CA LYS A 98 -25.71 0.23 -37.80
C LYS A 98 -27.09 0.07 -38.44
N PRO A 99 -27.43 0.79 -39.52
CA PRO A 99 -28.72 0.62 -40.17
C PRO A 99 -28.82 -0.83 -40.65
N ARG A 100 -29.92 -1.50 -40.31
CA ARG A 100 -30.28 -2.76 -40.97
C ARG A 100 -30.40 -2.42 -42.45
N ALA A 101 -29.45 -2.90 -43.25
CA ALA A 101 -29.52 -2.82 -44.69
C ALA A 101 -30.87 -3.41 -45.11
N ALA A 102 -31.69 -2.56 -45.72
CA ALA A 102 -32.98 -2.91 -46.31
C ALA A 102 -32.76 -3.69 -47.61
#